data_AF-D0NUV7-F1
#
_entry.id   AF-D0NUV7-F1
#
_cell.length_a   1.000
_cell.length_b   1.000
_cell.length_c   1.000
_cell.angle_alpha   90.00
_cell.angle_beta   90.00
_cell.angle_gamma   90.00
#
_symmetry.space_group_name_H-M   'P 1'
#
loop_
_entity.id
_entity.type
_entity.pdbx_description
1 polymer ?
#
loop_
_entity_poly.entity_id
_entity_poly.type
_entity_poly.pdbx_seq_one_letter_code
_entity_poly.pdbx_strand_id
1 'polypeptide(L)'
;MDSWVEAAAQRLRRNFASDRSLSVYESLSAHLLDAATGGALFLGGVSAAQVAQKLLHVGSASGFLLPQAVGTAAVASSSVLALHFASIPRDVYQELSAQSRRVNERSWLVLGVHNLQPPTAWRQLQSKMQERWADLPQAPYQVYMAMGLLCFKLLGGRMSSLAPSPFANLGAFHLKKASLPATIEYATSVERGIIREFGRLFGCHTCGVKRGVRYHADHMPPKLVAKHTDEQLVRRLLGRKTTFRFYPQCEPCSNQQGTVVKQWKSTLKLHLVSFRAYHATGMWLILLCTGGLYVGGSNFHETDPSQIAAIDNELEALSECKLAVKADIKQVN
;
A
#
# COMPACT_ATOMS: atom_id res chain seq x y z
N MET A 1 41.96 -4.32 -27.50
CA MET A 1 40.75 -4.52 -26.69
C MET A 1 40.17 -3.18 -26.23
N ASP A 2 41.01 -2.20 -25.88
CA ASP A 2 40.56 -0.90 -25.33
C ASP A 2 39.70 -0.07 -26.29
N SER A 3 39.98 -0.08 -27.60
CA SER A 3 39.20 0.66 -28.60
C SER A 3 37.74 0.19 -28.75
N TRP A 4 37.49 -1.11 -28.57
CA TRP A 4 36.13 -1.66 -28.63
C TRP A 4 35.32 -1.32 -27.37
N VAL A 5 35.95 -1.36 -26.19
CA VAL A 5 35.31 -1.00 -24.92
C VAL A 5 34.93 0.48 -24.91
N GLU A 6 35.81 1.36 -25.39
CA GLU A 6 35.54 2.80 -25.46
C GLU A 6 34.42 3.12 -26.47
N ALA A 7 34.42 2.48 -27.64
CA ALA A 7 33.36 2.61 -28.62
C ALA A 7 31.99 2.10 -28.09
N ALA A 8 31.98 0.98 -27.36
CA ALA A 8 30.78 0.45 -26.71
C ALA A 8 30.26 1.40 -25.62
N ALA A 9 31.14 1.94 -24.78
CA ALA A 9 30.80 2.91 -23.75
C ALA A 9 30.23 4.21 -24.36
N GLN A 10 30.81 4.71 -25.45
CA GLN A 10 30.34 5.91 -26.14
C GLN A 10 28.99 5.69 -26.84
N ARG A 11 28.73 4.48 -27.36
CA ARG A 11 27.40 4.09 -27.88
C ARG A 11 26.36 4.02 -26.78
N LEU A 12 26.69 3.42 -25.63
CA LEU A 12 25.79 3.39 -24.47
C LEU A 12 25.49 4.81 -23.98
N ARG A 13 26.51 5.68 -23.85
CA ARG A 13 26.30 7.09 -23.47
C ARG A 13 25.40 7.83 -24.45
N ARG A 14 25.60 7.66 -25.77
CA ARG A 14 24.71 8.24 -26.79
C ARG A 14 23.29 7.70 -26.70
N ASN A 15 23.12 6.40 -26.45
CA ASN A 15 21.81 5.80 -26.26
C ASN A 15 21.12 6.29 -24.99
N PHE A 16 21.85 6.50 -23.88
CA PHE A 16 21.31 7.06 -22.64
C PHE A 16 21.09 8.58 -22.68
N ALA A 17 21.77 9.28 -23.58
CA ALA A 17 21.57 10.70 -23.85
C ALA A 17 20.57 10.96 -24.98
N SER A 18 19.98 9.91 -25.55
CA SER A 18 18.97 10.07 -26.61
C SER A 18 17.68 10.62 -26.02
N ASP A 19 16.92 11.38 -26.82
CA ASP A 19 15.61 11.91 -26.40
C ASP A 19 14.65 10.78 -26.01
N ARG A 20 14.80 9.62 -26.66
CA ARG A 20 14.04 8.40 -26.34
C ARG A 20 14.33 7.90 -24.92
N SER A 21 15.60 7.81 -24.52
CA SER A 21 15.94 7.38 -23.16
C SER A 21 15.49 8.38 -22.11
N LEU A 22 15.62 9.68 -22.40
CA LEU A 22 15.14 10.74 -21.50
C LEU A 22 13.64 10.64 -21.28
N SER A 23 12.85 10.48 -22.36
CA SER A 23 11.40 10.27 -22.27
C SER A 23 11.03 9.03 -21.45
N VAL A 24 11.75 7.92 -21.62
CA VAL A 24 11.55 6.70 -20.82
C VAL A 24 11.85 6.95 -19.34
N TYR A 25 12.92 7.66 -19.01
CA TYR A 25 13.25 8.00 -17.62
C TYR A 25 12.22 8.95 -17.00
N GLU A 26 11.77 9.95 -17.74
CA GLU A 26 10.71 10.87 -17.30
C GLU A 26 9.40 10.12 -17.03
N SER A 27 8.98 9.23 -17.95
CA SER A 27 7.79 8.38 -17.74
C SER A 27 7.96 7.45 -16.54
N LEU A 28 9.10 6.76 -16.41
CA LEU A 28 9.35 5.86 -15.29
C LEU A 28 9.36 6.60 -13.96
N SER A 29 10.04 7.76 -13.88
CA SER A 29 10.09 8.58 -12.68
C SER A 29 8.70 9.12 -12.30
N ALA A 30 7.90 9.53 -13.28
CA ALA A 30 6.51 9.92 -13.07
C ALA A 30 5.68 8.78 -12.49
N HIS A 31 5.78 7.56 -13.03
CA HIS A 31 5.08 6.39 -12.50
C HIS A 31 5.53 6.01 -11.08
N LEU A 32 6.84 6.08 -10.80
CA LEU A 32 7.38 5.82 -9.48
C LEU A 32 6.89 6.86 -8.46
N LEU A 33 6.83 8.13 -8.86
CA LEU A 33 6.30 9.21 -8.01
C LEU A 33 4.82 8.97 -7.70
N ASP A 34 3.99 8.73 -8.72
CA ASP A 34 2.57 8.45 -8.54
C ASP A 34 2.36 7.22 -7.64
N ALA A 35 3.13 6.15 -7.84
CA ALA A 35 3.01 4.93 -7.06
C ALA A 35 3.42 5.14 -5.59
N ALA A 36 4.48 5.91 -5.35
CA ALA A 36 4.88 6.29 -4.02
C ALA A 36 3.80 7.15 -3.33
N THR A 37 3.23 8.13 -4.04
CA THR A 37 2.13 8.97 -3.54
C THR A 37 0.89 8.14 -3.24
N GLY A 38 0.46 7.25 -4.14
CA GLY A 38 -0.66 6.34 -3.93
C GLY A 38 -0.45 5.42 -2.73
N GLY A 39 0.78 4.89 -2.56
CA GLY A 39 1.16 4.12 -1.38
C GLY A 39 1.05 4.92 -0.08
N ALA A 40 1.56 6.15 -0.07
CA ALA A 40 1.50 7.03 1.09
C ALA A 40 0.06 7.42 1.47
N LEU A 41 -0.76 7.78 0.48
CA LEU A 41 -2.18 8.09 0.67
C LEU A 41 -2.94 6.89 1.25
N PHE A 42 -2.72 5.70 0.69
CA PHE A 42 -3.37 4.48 1.17
C PHE A 42 -2.98 4.17 2.63
N LEU A 43 -1.68 4.19 2.93
CA LEU A 43 -1.16 3.98 4.27
C LEU A 43 -1.72 5.01 5.27
N GLY A 44 -1.78 6.27 4.87
CA GLY A 44 -2.36 7.35 5.67
C GLY A 44 -3.83 7.11 6.00
N GLY A 45 -4.63 6.71 5.01
CA GLY A 45 -6.05 6.42 5.19
C GLY A 45 -6.31 5.24 6.13
N VAL A 46 -5.61 4.11 5.96
CA VAL A 46 -5.77 2.96 6.89
C VAL A 46 -5.21 3.25 8.29
N SER A 47 -4.19 4.11 8.40
CA SER A 47 -3.66 4.58 9.70
C SER A 47 -4.65 5.49 10.43
N ALA A 48 -5.31 6.40 9.70
CA ALA A 48 -6.38 7.24 10.25
C ALA A 48 -7.55 6.39 10.76
N ALA A 49 -7.92 5.34 10.01
CA ALA A 49 -8.94 4.38 10.45
C ALA A 49 -8.54 3.66 11.75
N GLN A 50 -7.27 3.26 11.91
CA GLN A 50 -6.76 2.68 13.17
C GLN A 50 -6.93 3.62 14.36
N VAL A 51 -6.58 4.89 14.18
CA VAL A 51 -6.71 5.91 15.22
C VAL A 51 -8.18 6.11 15.56
N ALA A 52 -9.05 6.27 14.56
CA ALA A 52 -10.50 6.40 14.75
C ALA A 52 -11.09 5.20 15.50
N GLN A 53 -10.74 3.97 15.10
CA GLN A 53 -11.16 2.75 15.80
C GLN A 53 -10.71 2.76 17.26
N LYS A 54 -9.48 3.19 17.56
CA LYS A 54 -9.01 3.27 18.95
C LYS A 54 -9.80 4.30 19.76
N LEU A 55 -10.08 5.47 19.19
CA LEU A 55 -10.89 6.52 19.84
C LEU A 55 -12.32 6.03 20.12
N LEU A 56 -12.87 5.21 19.24
CA LEU A 56 -14.18 4.59 19.38
C LEU A 56 -14.17 3.29 20.20
N HIS A 57 -13.03 2.91 20.80
CA HIS A 57 -12.83 1.64 21.51
C HIS A 57 -13.18 0.39 20.69
N VAL A 58 -13.04 0.46 19.37
CA VAL A 58 -13.19 -0.65 18.43
C VAL A 58 -11.84 -1.34 18.24
N GLY A 59 -11.69 -2.55 18.76
CA GLY A 59 -10.53 -3.40 18.55
C GLY A 59 -10.81 -4.58 17.62
N SER A 60 -9.77 -5.35 17.28
CA SER A 60 -9.86 -6.51 16.39
C SER A 60 -10.82 -7.62 16.83
N ALA A 61 -11.21 -7.63 18.11
CA ALA A 61 -12.17 -8.57 18.68
C ALA A 61 -13.46 -7.90 19.19
N SER A 62 -13.70 -6.64 18.83
CA SER A 62 -15.01 -6.00 19.04
C SER A 62 -16.10 -6.75 18.26
N GLY A 63 -17.37 -6.54 18.64
CA GLY A 63 -18.54 -7.32 18.23
C GLY A 63 -18.65 -7.69 16.74
N PHE A 64 -19.49 -8.69 16.47
CA PHE A 64 -19.56 -9.38 15.19
C PHE A 64 -19.59 -8.39 14.00
N LEU A 65 -18.55 -8.48 13.16
CA LEU A 65 -18.31 -7.72 11.93
C LEU A 65 -17.84 -6.25 12.06
N LEU A 66 -17.93 -5.58 13.21
CA LEU A 66 -17.60 -4.15 13.30
C LEU A 66 -16.17 -3.81 12.84
N PRO A 67 -15.12 -4.53 13.29
CA PRO A 67 -13.75 -4.26 12.83
C PRO A 67 -13.58 -4.56 11.33
N GLN A 68 -14.35 -5.52 10.81
CA GLN A 68 -14.30 -5.91 9.41
C GLN A 68 -14.99 -4.87 8.52
N ALA A 69 -16.13 -4.33 8.94
CA ALA A 69 -16.85 -3.26 8.25
C ALA A 69 -16.00 -2.00 8.18
N VAL A 70 -15.44 -1.55 9.31
CA VAL A 70 -14.55 -0.37 9.35
C VAL A 70 -13.29 -0.60 8.53
N GLY A 71 -12.66 -1.78 8.63
CA GLY A 71 -11.49 -2.12 7.80
C GLY A 71 -11.81 -2.14 6.30
N THR A 72 -12.98 -2.67 5.92
CA THR A 72 -13.44 -2.69 4.51
C THR A 72 -13.65 -1.27 4.00
N ALA A 73 -14.38 -0.45 4.76
CA ALA A 73 -14.60 0.95 4.41
C ALA A 73 -13.28 1.72 4.28
N ALA A 74 -12.34 1.51 5.22
CA ALA A 74 -11.02 2.13 5.20
C ALA A 74 -10.21 1.74 3.96
N VAL A 75 -10.13 0.44 3.63
CA VAL A 75 -9.42 -0.02 2.43
C VAL A 75 -10.06 0.57 1.17
N ALA A 76 -11.39 0.51 1.08
CA ALA A 76 -12.12 0.97 -0.08
C ALA A 76 -11.94 2.49 -0.32
N SER A 77 -12.16 3.31 0.71
CA SER A 77 -11.99 4.77 0.61
C SER A 77 -10.53 5.16 0.39
N SER A 78 -9.58 4.51 1.07
CA SER A 78 -8.14 4.78 0.88
C SER A 78 -7.66 4.41 -0.52
N SER A 79 -8.29 3.41 -1.16
CA SER A 79 -7.98 3.02 -2.54
C SER A 79 -8.50 4.04 -3.55
N VAL A 80 -9.71 4.57 -3.33
CA VAL A 80 -10.25 5.69 -4.12
C VAL A 80 -9.33 6.90 -4.00
N LEU A 81 -8.95 7.28 -2.79
CA LEU A 81 -8.05 8.41 -2.56
C LEU A 81 -6.68 8.19 -3.21
N ALA A 82 -6.11 7.00 -3.08
CA ALA A 82 -4.82 6.67 -3.68
C ALA A 82 -4.87 6.83 -5.21
N LEU A 83 -5.84 6.20 -5.89
CA LEU A 83 -5.95 6.27 -7.35
C LEU A 83 -6.30 7.67 -7.87
N HIS A 84 -7.16 8.40 -7.15
CA HIS A 84 -7.68 9.69 -7.61
C HIS A 84 -6.71 10.86 -7.38
N PHE A 85 -5.90 10.81 -6.31
CA PHE A 85 -5.01 11.91 -5.92
C PHE A 85 -3.52 11.61 -6.13
N ALA A 86 -3.13 10.41 -6.58
CA ALA A 86 -1.73 10.02 -6.73
C ALA A 86 -0.92 10.91 -7.68
N SER A 87 -1.53 11.42 -8.77
CA SER A 87 -0.80 12.21 -9.77
C SER A 87 -0.59 13.67 -9.39
N ILE A 88 -1.22 14.17 -8.32
CA ILE A 88 -1.19 15.59 -7.98
C ILE A 88 0.25 16.11 -7.81
N PRO A 89 1.17 15.44 -7.08
CA PRO A 89 2.53 15.92 -6.97
C PRO A 89 3.26 16.04 -8.30
N ARG A 90 3.02 15.10 -9.23
CA ARG A 90 3.56 15.17 -10.60
C ARG A 90 2.98 16.37 -11.35
N ASP A 91 1.66 16.54 -11.32
CA ASP A 91 0.97 17.61 -12.04
C ASP A 91 1.47 18.99 -11.56
N VAL A 92 1.65 19.16 -10.24
CA VAL A 92 2.24 20.38 -9.65
C VAL A 92 3.70 20.56 -10.06
N TYR A 93 4.51 19.49 -10.04
CA TYR A 93 5.92 19.58 -10.45
C TYR A 93 6.06 19.98 -11.92
N GLN A 94 5.27 19.37 -12.80
CA GLN A 94 5.26 19.69 -14.24
C GLN A 94 4.88 21.14 -14.48
N GLU A 95 3.83 21.64 -13.84
CA GLU A 95 3.39 23.04 -13.94
C GLU A 95 4.47 24.02 -13.45
N LEU A 96 5.07 23.75 -12.28
CA LEU A 96 6.19 24.56 -11.77
C LEU A 96 7.38 24.56 -12.72
N SER A 97 7.71 23.40 -13.31
CA SER A 97 8.83 23.29 -14.27
C SER A 97 8.55 24.06 -15.56
N ALA A 98 7.31 24.02 -16.06
CA ALA A 98 6.89 24.76 -17.25
C ALA A 98 6.90 26.27 -16.99
N GLN A 99 6.44 26.71 -15.82
CA GLN A 99 6.50 28.11 -15.41
C GLN A 99 7.95 28.59 -15.28
N SER A 100 8.84 27.78 -14.68
CA SER A 100 10.26 28.10 -14.56
C SER A 100 10.92 28.29 -15.93
N ARG A 101 10.61 27.41 -16.91
CA ARG A 101 11.09 27.55 -18.29
C ARG A 101 10.61 28.85 -18.94
N ARG A 102 9.31 29.18 -18.83
CA ARG A 102 8.74 30.43 -19.36
C ARG A 102 9.34 31.69 -18.73
N VAL A 103 9.62 31.65 -17.42
CA VAL A 103 10.27 32.77 -16.72
C VAL A 103 11.71 32.92 -17.19
N ASN A 104 12.45 31.82 -17.35
CA ASN A 104 13.82 31.87 -17.89
C ASN A 104 13.85 32.40 -19.33
N GLU A 105 12.90 31.98 -20.17
CA GLU A 105 12.70 32.47 -21.53
C GLU A 105 12.28 33.96 -21.60
N ARG A 106 11.55 34.48 -20.61
CA ARG A 106 11.21 35.92 -20.58
C ARG A 106 12.30 36.76 -19.95
N SER A 107 13.05 36.21 -19.00
CA SER A 107 14.15 36.89 -18.32
C SER A 107 15.29 37.25 -19.26
N TRP A 108 15.53 36.46 -20.32
CA TRP A 108 16.52 36.84 -21.33
C TRP A 108 16.03 37.96 -22.26
N LEU A 109 14.71 38.07 -22.48
CA LEU A 109 14.10 39.09 -23.35
C LEU A 109 13.84 40.42 -22.65
N VAL A 110 13.63 40.41 -21.33
CA VAL A 110 13.18 41.59 -20.59
C VAL A 110 14.04 41.78 -19.35
N LEU A 111 15.13 42.52 -19.50
CA LEU A 111 16.05 42.98 -18.43
C LEU A 111 15.39 43.90 -17.36
N GLY A 112 14.06 43.93 -17.23
CA GLY A 112 13.35 44.97 -16.48
C GLY A 112 12.09 44.59 -15.68
N VAL A 113 11.64 43.33 -15.63
CA VAL A 113 10.39 42.97 -14.91
C VAL A 113 10.69 42.18 -13.64
N HIS A 114 10.96 42.90 -12.55
CA HIS A 114 11.36 42.33 -11.25
C HIS A 114 10.20 42.02 -10.27
N ASN A 115 8.92 42.05 -10.67
CA ASN A 115 7.80 41.98 -9.70
C ASN A 115 6.73 40.91 -9.92
N LEU A 116 6.96 39.89 -10.76
CA LEU A 116 6.06 38.73 -10.82
C LEU A 116 6.46 37.69 -9.77
N GLN A 117 5.81 37.72 -8.60
CA GLN A 117 5.93 36.62 -7.64
C GLN A 117 5.32 35.36 -8.26
N PRO A 118 6.11 34.30 -8.52
CA PRO A 118 5.56 33.06 -9.05
C PRO A 118 4.53 32.51 -8.05
N PRO A 119 3.42 31.90 -8.53
CA PRO A 119 2.49 31.23 -7.65
C PRO A 119 3.24 30.20 -6.82
N THR A 120 3.01 30.22 -5.50
CA THR A 120 3.67 29.28 -4.61
C THR A 120 3.19 27.86 -4.93
N ALA A 121 4.08 26.87 -4.81
CA ALA A 121 3.76 25.45 -5.00
C ALA A 121 2.50 25.02 -4.22
N TRP A 122 2.27 25.63 -3.05
CA TRP A 122 1.08 25.43 -2.24
C TRP A 122 -0.23 25.86 -2.93
N ARG A 123 -0.27 27.01 -3.60
CA ARG A 123 -1.48 27.46 -4.31
C ARG A 123 -1.82 26.52 -5.47
N GLN A 124 -0.80 26.05 -6.20
CA GLN A 124 -1.00 25.08 -7.28
C GLN A 124 -1.50 23.74 -6.73
N LEU A 125 -0.90 23.25 -5.64
CA LEU A 125 -1.35 22.05 -4.95
C LEU A 125 -2.82 22.17 -4.52
N GLN A 126 -3.20 23.29 -3.90
CA GLN A 126 -4.56 23.54 -3.46
C GLN A 126 -5.54 23.58 -4.64
N SER A 127 -5.18 24.26 -5.73
CA SER A 127 -6.00 24.32 -6.94
C SER A 127 -6.21 22.94 -7.56
N LYS A 128 -5.15 22.15 -7.72
CA LYS A 128 -5.23 20.77 -8.24
C LYS A 128 -6.03 19.86 -7.31
N MET A 129 -5.88 20.01 -5.99
CA MET A 129 -6.69 19.27 -5.02
C MET A 129 -8.17 19.62 -5.11
N GLN A 130 -8.52 20.90 -5.29
CA GLN A 130 -9.90 21.34 -5.48
C GLN A 130 -10.50 20.83 -6.79
N GLU A 131 -9.75 20.89 -7.88
CA GLU A 131 -10.12 20.32 -9.19
C GLU A 131 -10.43 18.83 -9.05
N ARG A 132 -9.49 18.03 -8.53
CA ARG A 132 -9.71 16.59 -8.30
C ARG A 132 -10.88 16.33 -7.37
N TRP A 133 -11.06 17.14 -6.33
CA TRP A 133 -12.20 16.97 -5.42
C TRP A 133 -13.54 17.19 -6.13
N ALA A 134 -13.63 18.19 -7.01
CA ALA A 134 -14.82 18.46 -7.80
C ALA A 134 -15.14 17.33 -8.80
N ASP A 135 -14.11 16.67 -9.33
CA ASP A 135 -14.24 15.56 -10.28
C ASP A 135 -14.54 14.20 -9.61
N LEU A 136 -14.40 14.11 -8.28
CA LEU A 136 -14.57 12.86 -7.55
C LEU A 136 -15.92 12.14 -7.80
N PRO A 137 -17.08 12.83 -7.92
CA PRO A 137 -18.35 12.18 -8.24
C PRO A 137 -18.40 11.49 -9.62
N GLN A 138 -17.55 11.94 -10.55
CA GLN A 138 -17.46 11.38 -11.91
C GLN A 138 -16.45 10.22 -11.99
N ALA A 139 -15.61 10.04 -10.96
CA ALA A 139 -14.64 8.96 -10.93
C ALA A 139 -15.33 7.59 -10.83
N PRO A 140 -14.77 6.53 -11.42
CA PRO A 140 -15.27 5.15 -11.31
C PRO A 140 -14.93 4.55 -9.95
N TYR A 141 -15.40 5.17 -8.86
CA TYR A 141 -15.01 4.83 -7.49
C TYR A 141 -15.33 3.39 -7.12
N GLN A 142 -16.39 2.79 -7.67
CA GLN A 142 -16.74 1.39 -7.41
C GLN A 142 -15.63 0.44 -7.90
N VAL A 143 -15.02 0.75 -9.05
CA VAL A 143 -13.90 -0.03 -9.60
C VAL A 143 -12.67 0.13 -8.71
N TYR A 144 -12.34 1.36 -8.31
CA TYR A 144 -11.22 1.64 -7.42
C TYR A 144 -11.36 0.93 -6.07
N MET A 145 -12.57 0.93 -5.49
CA MET A 145 -12.89 0.21 -4.26
C MET A 145 -12.70 -1.30 -4.44
N ALA A 146 -13.26 -1.88 -5.51
CA ALA A 146 -13.19 -3.31 -5.78
C ALA A 146 -11.74 -3.77 -6.01
N MET A 147 -10.98 -3.06 -6.85
CA MET A 147 -9.56 -3.33 -7.10
C MET A 147 -8.74 -3.22 -5.82
N GLY A 148 -8.99 -2.19 -5.01
CA GLY A 148 -8.30 -1.99 -3.74
C GLY A 148 -8.54 -3.09 -2.73
N LEU A 149 -9.79 -3.52 -2.58
CA LEU A 149 -10.16 -4.65 -1.73
C LEU A 149 -9.51 -5.96 -2.21
N LEU A 150 -9.52 -6.21 -3.53
CA LEU A 150 -8.89 -7.38 -4.13
C LEU A 150 -7.37 -7.37 -3.92
N CYS A 151 -6.70 -6.26 -4.25
CA CYS A 151 -5.26 -6.10 -4.08
C CYS A 151 -4.85 -6.25 -2.60
N PHE A 152 -5.57 -5.62 -1.68
CA PHE A 152 -5.36 -5.78 -0.25
C PHE A 152 -5.46 -7.24 0.19
N LYS A 153 -6.44 -7.98 -0.32
CA LYS A 153 -6.61 -9.42 -0.03
C LYS A 153 -5.50 -10.28 -0.61
N LEU A 154 -5.10 -10.04 -1.85
CA LEU A 154 -4.00 -10.75 -2.52
C LEU A 154 -2.66 -10.54 -1.80
N LEU A 155 -2.45 -9.36 -1.23
CA LEU A 155 -1.29 -9.04 -0.38
C LEU A 155 -1.40 -9.61 1.05
N GLY A 156 -2.36 -10.50 1.31
CA GLY A 156 -2.56 -11.20 2.57
C GLY A 156 -3.27 -10.37 3.65
N GLY A 157 -3.90 -9.26 3.28
CA GLY A 157 -4.63 -8.37 4.17
C GLY A 157 -5.89 -9.02 4.77
N ARG A 158 -6.12 -8.78 6.06
CA ARG A 158 -7.38 -9.09 6.73
C ARG A 158 -7.98 -7.79 7.24
N MET A 159 -9.29 -7.59 7.09
CA MET A 159 -9.91 -6.35 7.55
C MET A 159 -9.74 -6.17 9.07
N SER A 160 -9.76 -7.26 9.83
CA SER A 160 -9.48 -7.25 11.26
C SER A 160 -8.01 -6.96 11.62
N SER A 161 -7.05 -7.14 10.69
CA SER A 161 -5.64 -6.80 10.94
C SER A 161 -5.37 -5.30 10.84
N LEU A 162 -6.33 -4.54 10.32
CA LEU A 162 -6.29 -3.08 10.38
C LEU A 162 -6.82 -2.55 11.71
N ALA A 163 -7.50 -3.33 12.54
CA ALA A 163 -8.00 -2.83 13.82
C ALA A 163 -6.92 -2.83 14.91
N PRO A 164 -7.01 -1.94 15.90
CA PRO A 164 -6.19 -2.00 17.11
C PRO A 164 -6.38 -3.34 17.85
N SER A 165 -5.32 -3.89 18.45
CA SER A 165 -5.42 -5.15 19.19
C SER A 165 -5.86 -4.92 20.64
N PRO A 166 -6.92 -5.56 21.14
CA PRO A 166 -7.18 -5.63 22.57
C PRO A 166 -6.17 -6.55 23.26
N PHE A 167 -5.77 -6.22 24.49
CA PHE A 167 -4.93 -7.13 25.28
C PHE A 167 -5.71 -8.30 25.89
N ALA A 168 -6.99 -8.08 26.25
CA ALA A 168 -7.83 -9.08 26.90
C ALA A 168 -8.52 -10.07 25.95
N ASN A 169 -8.23 -10.01 24.64
CA ASN A 169 -8.83 -10.86 23.62
C ASN A 169 -7.86 -11.08 22.44
N LEU A 170 -8.28 -11.79 21.40
CA LEU A 170 -7.48 -12.06 20.20
C LEU A 170 -7.08 -10.76 19.50
N GLY A 171 -5.77 -10.60 19.30
CA GLY A 171 -5.22 -9.44 18.61
C GLY A 171 -5.44 -9.47 17.10
N ALA A 172 -5.15 -8.35 16.44
CA ALA A 172 -5.30 -8.12 15.01
C ALA A 172 -4.48 -9.11 14.16
N PHE A 173 -3.39 -9.64 14.72
CA PHE A 173 -2.47 -10.57 14.07
C PHE A 173 -2.67 -12.02 14.47
N HIS A 174 -3.71 -12.37 15.23
CA HIS A 174 -3.98 -13.78 15.56
C HIS A 174 -4.20 -14.60 14.28
N LEU A 175 -3.71 -15.83 14.25
CA LEU A 175 -3.95 -16.78 13.18
C LEU A 175 -4.35 -18.11 13.81
N LYS A 176 -5.55 -18.59 13.51
CA LYS A 176 -6.04 -19.87 14.06
C LYS A 176 -5.12 -21.04 13.70
N LYS A 177 -4.52 -21.03 12.51
CA LYS A 177 -3.52 -22.02 12.07
C LYS A 177 -2.20 -21.97 12.85
N ALA A 178 -1.91 -20.86 13.52
CA ALA A 178 -0.71 -20.66 14.35
C ALA A 178 -1.09 -20.67 15.84
N SER A 179 -1.93 -21.64 16.23
CA SER A 179 -2.39 -21.79 17.60
C SER A 179 -2.60 -23.26 17.94
N LEU A 180 -2.47 -23.60 19.21
CA LEU A 180 -2.71 -24.95 19.72
C LEU A 180 -4.00 -24.98 20.56
N PRO A 181 -4.81 -26.05 20.51
CA PRO A 181 -5.82 -26.29 21.53
C PRO A 181 -5.16 -26.26 22.92
N ALA A 182 -5.83 -25.68 23.90
CA ALA A 182 -5.31 -25.59 25.26
C ALA A 182 -6.37 -26.06 26.25
N THR A 183 -5.91 -26.64 27.35
CA THR A 183 -6.72 -26.83 28.56
C THR A 183 -6.61 -25.58 29.45
N ILE A 184 -7.26 -25.62 30.61
CA ILE A 184 -7.10 -24.57 31.63
C ILE A 184 -5.70 -24.57 32.24
N GLU A 185 -4.92 -25.64 32.06
CA GLU A 185 -3.57 -25.77 32.61
C GLU A 185 -2.54 -24.94 31.84
N TYR A 186 -1.42 -24.68 32.49
CA TYR A 186 -0.28 -24.03 31.83
C TYR A 186 0.30 -24.91 30.72
N ALA A 187 0.79 -24.26 29.66
CA ALA A 187 1.45 -24.97 28.57
C ALA A 187 2.64 -25.79 29.07
N THR A 188 2.73 -27.03 28.60
CA THR A 188 3.86 -27.94 28.75
C THR A 188 5.12 -27.40 28.07
N SER A 189 6.28 -27.98 28.35
CA SER A 189 7.54 -27.61 27.70
C SER A 189 7.48 -27.78 26.18
N VAL A 190 6.84 -28.86 25.71
CA VAL A 190 6.64 -29.16 24.29
C VAL A 190 5.75 -28.12 23.63
N GLU A 191 4.59 -27.82 24.20
CA GLU A 191 3.66 -26.80 23.67
C GLU A 191 4.33 -25.41 23.63
N ARG A 192 5.11 -25.04 24.66
CA ARG A 192 5.89 -23.80 24.65
C ARG A 192 6.92 -23.80 23.52
N GLY A 193 7.56 -24.94 23.24
CA GLY A 193 8.47 -25.09 22.11
C GLY A 193 7.76 -24.81 20.78
N ILE A 194 6.63 -25.47 20.53
CA ILE A 194 5.84 -25.29 19.30
C ILE A 194 5.35 -23.85 19.15
N ILE A 195 4.83 -23.24 20.21
CA ILE A 195 4.34 -21.85 20.16
C ILE A 195 5.49 -20.87 19.89
N ARG A 196 6.71 -21.11 20.38
CA ARG A 196 7.87 -20.28 20.03
C ARG A 196 8.17 -20.35 18.54
N GLU A 197 8.10 -21.53 17.93
CA GLU A 197 8.26 -21.66 16.48
C GLU A 197 7.16 -20.94 15.71
N PHE A 198 5.89 -21.06 16.15
CA PHE A 198 4.79 -20.28 15.57
C PHE A 198 5.02 -18.77 15.71
N GLY A 199 5.54 -18.31 16.85
CA GLY A 199 5.90 -16.91 17.05
C GLY A 199 7.00 -16.44 16.10
N ARG A 200 8.04 -17.25 15.85
CA ARG A 200 9.09 -16.91 14.88
C ARG A 200 8.56 -16.80 13.45
N LEU A 201 7.68 -17.72 13.05
CA LEU A 201 7.12 -17.77 11.69
C LEU A 201 6.06 -16.69 11.45
N PHE A 202 5.09 -16.58 12.36
CA PHE A 202 3.89 -15.77 12.16
C PHE A 202 3.89 -14.46 12.94
N GLY A 203 4.69 -14.37 14.00
CA GLY A 203 4.77 -13.21 14.88
C GLY A 203 3.79 -13.28 16.05
N CYS A 204 3.90 -12.27 16.93
CA CYS A 204 3.00 -12.08 18.06
C CYS A 204 1.55 -11.88 17.59
N HIS A 205 0.59 -12.58 18.19
CA HIS A 205 -0.83 -12.44 17.85
C HIS A 205 -1.39 -11.04 18.15
N THR A 206 -0.80 -10.34 19.12
CA THR A 206 -1.20 -8.99 19.53
C THR A 206 -0.58 -7.91 18.64
N CYS A 207 0.73 -7.88 18.44
CA CYS A 207 1.42 -6.77 17.75
C CYS A 207 2.14 -7.17 16.46
N GLY A 208 2.15 -8.45 16.11
CA GLY A 208 2.77 -8.94 14.88
C GLY A 208 4.30 -8.92 14.85
N VAL A 209 5.00 -8.47 15.90
CA VAL A 209 6.48 -8.52 15.93
C VAL A 209 6.96 -9.97 15.74
N LYS A 210 8.02 -10.16 14.95
CA LYS A 210 8.58 -11.48 14.60
C LYS A 210 9.98 -11.75 15.17
N ARG A 211 10.85 -10.75 15.13
CA ARG A 211 12.29 -10.87 15.46
C ARG A 211 12.62 -10.14 16.76
N GLY A 212 13.71 -10.55 17.42
CA GLY A 212 14.25 -9.87 18.60
C GLY A 212 13.38 -9.97 19.85
N VAL A 213 12.48 -10.95 19.94
CA VAL A 213 11.60 -11.12 21.10
C VAL A 213 11.48 -12.59 21.52
N ARG A 214 11.20 -12.80 22.81
CA ARG A 214 10.78 -14.10 23.35
C ARG A 214 9.26 -14.25 23.26
N TYR A 215 8.80 -15.46 22.97
CA TYR A 215 7.38 -15.81 22.89
C TYR A 215 6.92 -16.65 24.07
N HIS A 216 5.70 -16.37 24.53
CA HIS A 216 4.94 -17.12 25.52
C HIS A 216 3.73 -17.78 24.86
N ALA A 217 3.33 -18.93 25.42
CA ALA A 217 2.08 -19.59 25.11
C ALA A 217 0.96 -18.91 25.90
N ASP A 218 0.34 -17.91 25.28
CA ASP A 218 -0.70 -17.09 25.87
C ASP A 218 -2.07 -17.78 25.75
N HIS A 219 -2.81 -17.87 26.85
CA HIS A 219 -4.15 -18.46 26.90
C HIS A 219 -5.17 -17.46 26.37
N MET A 220 -5.82 -17.80 25.26
CA MET A 220 -6.93 -17.01 24.72
C MET A 220 -8.26 -17.78 24.78
N PRO A 221 -9.31 -17.19 25.41
CA PRO A 221 -9.27 -15.95 26.20
C PRO A 221 -8.48 -16.12 27.52
N PRO A 222 -8.01 -15.03 28.17
CA PRO A 222 -7.33 -15.11 29.46
C PRO A 222 -8.19 -15.80 30.52
N LYS A 223 -7.57 -16.55 31.45
CA LYS A 223 -8.30 -17.35 32.46
C LYS A 223 -9.29 -16.52 33.28
N LEU A 224 -8.93 -15.29 33.67
CA LEU A 224 -9.82 -14.38 34.41
C LEU A 224 -11.04 -13.97 33.57
N VAL A 225 -10.84 -13.70 32.28
CA VAL A 225 -11.92 -13.37 31.34
C VAL A 225 -12.82 -14.58 31.13
N ALA A 226 -12.23 -15.77 30.94
CA ALA A 226 -12.98 -17.01 30.78
C ALA A 226 -13.84 -17.35 32.00
N LYS A 227 -13.27 -17.24 33.22
CA LYS A 227 -13.98 -17.46 34.48
C LYS A 227 -15.22 -16.57 34.57
N HIS A 228 -15.05 -15.26 34.36
CA HIS A 228 -16.16 -14.32 34.39
C HIS A 228 -17.19 -14.59 33.29
N THR A 229 -16.75 -15.01 32.09
CA THR A 229 -17.66 -15.36 30.99
C THR A 229 -18.48 -16.61 31.32
N ASP A 230 -17.88 -17.60 31.96
CA ASP A 230 -18.54 -18.86 32.34
C ASP A 230 -19.47 -18.67 33.56
N GLU A 231 -19.24 -17.66 34.39
CA GLU A 231 -20.13 -17.27 35.50
C GLU A 231 -21.41 -16.54 35.04
N GLN A 232 -21.49 -16.13 33.77
CA GLN A 232 -22.71 -15.52 33.21
C GLN A 232 -23.89 -16.50 33.30
N LEU A 233 -25.02 -16.04 33.86
CA LEU A 233 -26.20 -16.85 34.16
C LEU A 233 -26.62 -17.76 33.00
N VAL A 234 -26.71 -17.21 31.79
CA VAL A 234 -27.13 -17.96 30.61
C VAL A 234 -26.15 -19.11 30.30
N ARG A 235 -24.84 -18.88 30.38
CA ARG A 235 -23.84 -19.91 30.11
C ARG A 235 -23.80 -20.97 31.20
N ARG A 236 -23.94 -20.54 32.45
CA ARG A 236 -24.02 -21.41 33.62
C ARG A 236 -25.22 -22.36 33.51
N LEU A 237 -26.40 -21.84 33.14
CA LEU A 237 -27.61 -22.64 32.92
C LEU A 237 -27.45 -23.62 31.75
N LEU A 238 -26.74 -23.23 30.69
CA LEU A 238 -26.47 -24.08 29.53
C LEU A 238 -25.28 -25.05 29.72
N GLY A 239 -24.61 -25.03 30.88
CA GLY A 239 -23.44 -25.86 31.15
C GLY A 239 -22.26 -25.64 30.18
N ARG A 240 -22.21 -24.49 29.49
CA ARG A 240 -21.19 -24.22 28.46
C ARG A 240 -19.92 -23.67 29.10
N LYS A 241 -18.82 -24.42 28.98
CA LYS A 241 -17.48 -23.97 29.40
C LYS A 241 -16.73 -23.30 28.25
N THR A 242 -15.90 -22.32 28.57
CA THR A 242 -15.03 -21.67 27.60
C THR A 242 -13.90 -22.60 27.14
N THR A 243 -13.70 -22.71 25.83
CA THR A 243 -12.57 -23.42 25.24
C THR A 243 -11.34 -22.51 25.14
N PHE A 244 -10.17 -23.03 25.49
CA PHE A 244 -8.92 -22.28 25.42
C PHE A 244 -8.08 -22.68 24.20
N ARG A 245 -7.25 -21.74 23.75
CA ARG A 245 -6.17 -21.99 22.79
C ARG A 245 -4.92 -21.22 23.18
N PHE A 246 -3.76 -21.79 22.89
CA PHE A 246 -2.47 -21.11 23.00
C PHE A 246 -2.17 -20.33 21.72
N TYR A 247 -1.80 -19.06 21.87
CA TYR A 247 -1.28 -18.23 20.79
C TYR A 247 0.13 -17.70 21.13
N PRO A 248 0.99 -17.47 20.12
CA PRO A 248 2.28 -16.85 20.35
C PRO A 248 2.11 -15.37 20.72
N GLN A 249 2.52 -14.99 21.93
CA GLN A 249 2.56 -13.60 22.35
C GLN A 249 3.97 -13.21 22.78
N CYS A 250 4.45 -12.04 22.33
CA CYS A 250 5.77 -11.57 22.76
C CYS A 250 5.75 -11.11 24.22
N GLU A 251 6.89 -11.26 24.91
CA GLU A 251 7.07 -10.88 26.31
C GLU A 251 6.55 -9.45 26.65
N PRO A 252 6.86 -8.38 25.87
CA PRO A 252 6.31 -7.06 26.16
C PRO A 252 4.77 -7.00 26.13
N CYS A 253 4.12 -7.70 25.19
CA CYS A 253 2.66 -7.73 25.13
C CYS A 253 2.06 -8.58 26.24
N SER A 254 2.70 -9.70 26.59
CA SER A 254 2.29 -10.58 27.69
C SER A 254 2.32 -9.85 29.04
N ASN A 255 3.38 -9.09 29.30
CA ASN A 255 3.52 -8.31 30.54
C ASN A 255 2.43 -7.22 30.65
N GLN A 256 2.14 -6.53 29.54
CA GLN A 256 1.08 -5.53 29.48
C GLN A 256 -0.32 -6.14 29.67
N GLN A 257 -0.56 -7.30 29.05
CA GLN A 257 -1.83 -8.00 29.18
C GLN A 257 -2.16 -8.35 30.63
N GLY A 258 -1.19 -8.87 31.39
CA GLY A 258 -1.39 -9.22 32.80
C GLY A 258 -1.92 -8.04 33.62
N THR A 259 -1.37 -6.84 33.41
CA THR A 259 -1.83 -5.61 34.08
C THR A 259 -3.22 -5.20 33.62
N VAL A 260 -3.48 -5.21 32.31
CA VAL A 260 -4.75 -4.78 31.72
C VAL A 260 -5.91 -5.69 32.15
N VAL A 261 -5.69 -7.01 32.12
CA VAL A 261 -6.70 -8.01 32.51
C VAL A 261 -7.04 -7.92 33.99
N LYS A 262 -6.05 -7.73 34.87
CA LYS A 262 -6.29 -7.53 36.32
C LYS A 262 -7.11 -6.29 36.62
N GLN A 263 -6.90 -5.22 35.84
CA GLN A 263 -7.61 -3.94 36.00
C GLN A 263 -8.96 -3.89 35.26
N TRP A 264 -9.34 -4.95 34.53
CA TRP A 264 -10.54 -4.97 33.68
C TRP A 264 -10.63 -3.81 32.68
N LYS A 265 -9.47 -3.33 32.19
CA LYS A 265 -9.42 -2.21 31.24
C LYS A 265 -9.49 -2.70 29.79
N SER A 266 -10.13 -1.92 28.93
CA SER A 266 -10.17 -2.14 27.48
C SER A 266 -9.04 -1.41 26.76
N THR A 267 -7.79 -1.73 27.09
CA THR A 267 -6.62 -1.11 26.45
C THR A 267 -6.40 -1.69 25.06
N LEU A 268 -6.28 -0.80 24.06
CA LEU A 268 -6.05 -1.13 22.65
C LEU A 268 -4.64 -0.73 22.21
N LYS A 269 -3.95 -1.64 21.51
CA LYS A 269 -2.63 -1.43 20.92
C LYS A 269 -2.75 -1.08 19.43
N LEU A 270 -2.18 0.06 19.02
CA LEU A 270 -2.07 0.48 17.63
C LEU A 270 -0.91 -0.21 16.91
N HIS A 271 -0.99 -0.26 15.57
CA HIS A 271 -0.01 -0.97 14.72
C HIS A 271 0.54 -0.09 13.60
N LEU A 272 0.59 1.23 13.81
CA LEU A 272 0.97 2.23 12.78
C LEU A 272 2.36 2.00 12.17
N VAL A 273 3.29 1.42 12.95
CA VAL A 273 4.67 1.14 12.52
C VAL A 273 4.89 -0.32 12.11
N SER A 274 3.84 -1.15 12.15
CA SER A 274 3.93 -2.59 11.85
C SER A 274 3.66 -2.85 10.37
N PHE A 275 4.58 -2.41 9.53
CA PHE A 275 4.46 -2.53 8.08
C PHE A 275 4.34 -3.99 7.61
N ARG A 276 3.53 -4.18 6.57
CA ARG A 276 3.13 -5.46 5.96
C ARG A 276 2.92 -5.25 4.47
N ALA A 277 2.99 -6.31 3.69
CA ALA A 277 2.77 -6.25 2.24
C ALA A 277 1.47 -5.53 1.86
N TYR A 278 0.36 -5.82 2.54
CA TYR A 278 -0.93 -5.17 2.26
C TYR A 278 -0.97 -3.65 2.53
N HIS A 279 0.00 -3.06 3.26
CA HIS A 279 0.09 -1.60 3.38
C HIS A 279 0.59 -0.95 2.08
N ALA A 280 1.19 -1.72 1.17
CA ALA A 280 1.59 -1.27 -0.16
C ALA A 280 0.45 -1.36 -1.19
N THR A 281 -0.80 -1.60 -0.77
CA THR A 281 -1.95 -1.72 -1.70
C THR A 281 -2.07 -0.50 -2.60
N GLY A 282 -2.01 0.72 -2.05
CA GLY A 282 -2.08 1.94 -2.86
C GLY A 282 -0.99 2.03 -3.92
N MET A 283 0.25 1.65 -3.58
CA MET A 283 1.37 1.62 -4.52
C MET A 283 1.12 0.61 -5.65
N TRP A 284 0.70 -0.61 -5.31
CA TRP A 284 0.39 -1.64 -6.30
C TRP A 284 -0.79 -1.27 -7.18
N LEU A 285 -1.81 -0.61 -6.65
CA LEU A 285 -2.93 -0.10 -7.45
C LEU A 285 -2.44 0.86 -8.53
N ILE A 286 -1.59 1.84 -8.18
CA ILE A 286 -1.06 2.76 -9.18
C ILE A 286 -0.21 2.03 -10.22
N LEU A 287 0.68 1.12 -9.81
CA LEU A 287 1.53 0.38 -10.75
C LEU A 287 0.70 -0.47 -11.72
N LEU A 288 -0.37 -1.12 -11.24
CA LEU A 288 -1.25 -1.93 -12.08
C LEU A 288 -2.16 -1.06 -12.98
N CYS A 289 -2.68 0.06 -12.46
CA CYS A 289 -3.60 0.91 -13.22
C CYS A 289 -2.87 1.80 -14.24
N THR A 290 -1.71 2.36 -13.88
CA THR A 290 -0.99 3.30 -14.75
C THR A 290 0.04 2.60 -15.64
N GLY A 291 0.52 1.42 -15.27
CA GLY A 291 1.50 0.63 -16.03
C GLY A 291 0.94 -0.14 -17.23
N GLY A 292 -0.22 0.25 -17.77
CA GLY A 292 -0.77 -0.31 -19.01
C GLY A 292 -1.61 -1.60 -18.87
N LEU A 293 -1.91 -2.09 -17.67
CA LEU A 293 -2.87 -3.19 -17.48
C LEU A 293 -4.32 -2.68 -17.37
N TYR A 294 -4.53 -1.40 -17.10
CA TYR A 294 -5.85 -0.77 -17.14
C TYR A 294 -6.04 -0.03 -18.48
N VAL A 295 -6.24 -0.80 -19.54
CA VAL A 295 -6.48 -0.33 -20.93
C VAL A 295 -7.94 0.16 -21.09
N GLY A 296 -8.50 0.81 -20.07
CA GLY A 296 -9.95 0.85 -19.86
C GLY A 296 -10.67 2.20 -19.89
N GLY A 297 -10.00 3.36 -19.87
CA GLY A 297 -10.76 4.62 -20.05
C GLY A 297 -10.32 5.89 -19.33
N SER A 298 -9.03 6.23 -19.29
CA SER A 298 -8.65 7.60 -18.94
C SER A 298 -7.57 8.11 -19.88
N ASN A 299 -8.00 8.76 -20.97
CA ASN A 299 -7.26 9.68 -21.85
C ASN A 299 -5.89 9.26 -22.43
N PHE A 300 -5.38 8.06 -22.14
CA PHE A 300 -4.23 7.48 -22.84
C PHE A 300 -4.57 7.07 -24.29
N HIS A 301 -5.84 7.17 -24.68
CA HIS A 301 -6.36 6.92 -26.02
C HIS A 301 -6.75 8.17 -26.81
N GLU A 302 -6.40 9.37 -26.35
CA GLU A 302 -5.97 10.39 -27.32
C GLU A 302 -4.50 10.13 -27.64
N THR A 303 -4.22 8.92 -28.14
CA THR A 303 -3.12 8.80 -29.09
C THR A 303 -3.59 9.68 -30.24
N ASP A 304 -3.06 10.91 -30.29
CA ASP A 304 -3.29 11.82 -31.39
C ASP A 304 -3.17 10.99 -32.68
N PRO A 305 -4.20 10.93 -33.54
CA PRO A 305 -4.15 10.16 -34.78
C PRO A 305 -2.86 10.44 -35.57
N SER A 306 -2.27 11.63 -35.40
CA SER A 306 -0.98 12.00 -35.97
C SER A 306 0.19 11.13 -35.49
N GLN A 307 0.21 10.70 -34.22
CA GLN A 307 1.27 9.84 -33.67
C GLN A 307 1.13 8.40 -34.15
N ILE A 308 -0.10 7.89 -34.29
CA ILE A 308 -0.33 6.57 -34.90
C ILE A 308 0.13 6.59 -36.36
N ALA A 309 -0.26 7.63 -37.11
CA ALA A 309 0.17 7.79 -38.50
C ALA A 309 1.70 7.93 -38.64
N ALA A 310 2.37 8.61 -37.69
CA ALA A 310 3.83 8.70 -37.67
C ALA A 310 4.50 7.33 -37.44
N ILE A 311 3.97 6.52 -36.53
CA ILE A 311 4.46 5.16 -36.28
C ILE A 311 4.24 4.26 -37.50
N ASP A 312 3.07 4.34 -38.15
CA ASP A 312 2.78 3.57 -39.35
C ASP A 312 3.74 3.93 -40.51
N ASN A 313 4.00 5.23 -40.71
CA ASN A 313 4.99 5.70 -41.70
C ASN A 313 6.41 5.20 -41.39
N GLU A 314 6.83 5.19 -40.13
CA GLU A 314 8.13 4.62 -39.74
C GLU A 314 8.20 3.11 -39.96
N LEU A 315 7.11 2.40 -39.68
CA LEU A 315 7.01 0.95 -39.89
C LEU A 315 7.09 0.61 -41.39
N GLU A 316 6.44 1.42 -42.22
CA GLU A 316 6.48 1.32 -43.68
C GLU A 316 7.89 1.58 -44.21
N ALA A 317 8.56 2.65 -43.76
CA ALA A 317 9.94 2.96 -44.13
C ALA A 317 10.93 1.86 -43.72
N LEU A 318 10.74 1.24 -42.53
CA LEU A 318 11.53 0.09 -42.10
C LEU A 318 11.28 -1.14 -42.97
N SER A 319 10.04 -1.34 -43.44
CA SER A 319 9.68 -2.44 -44.33
C SER A 319 10.34 -2.28 -45.71
N GLU A 320 10.36 -1.08 -46.26
CA GLU A 320 11.03 -0.75 -47.53
C GLU A 320 12.55 -0.93 -47.41
N CYS A 321 13.15 -0.43 -46.33
CA CYS A 321 14.57 -0.58 -46.07
C CYS A 321 14.98 -2.06 -45.96
N LYS A 322 14.15 -2.89 -45.30
CA LYS A 322 14.35 -4.35 -45.24
C LYS A 322 14.29 -5.02 -46.61
N LEU A 323 13.39 -4.58 -47.49
CA LEU A 323 13.31 -5.09 -48.87
C LEU A 323 14.53 -4.69 -49.70
N ALA A 324 15.00 -3.44 -49.57
CA ALA A 324 16.19 -2.95 -50.25
C ALA A 324 17.45 -3.74 -49.85
N VAL A 325 17.68 -3.94 -48.55
CA VAL A 325 18.80 -4.76 -48.05
C VAL A 325 18.73 -6.20 -48.56
N LYS A 326 17.53 -6.78 -48.63
CA LYS A 326 17.34 -8.14 -49.16
C LYS A 326 17.62 -8.23 -50.66
N ALA A 327 17.35 -7.18 -51.43
CA ALA A 327 17.66 -7.13 -52.86
C ALA A 327 19.17 -7.00 -53.10
N ASP A 328 19.86 -6.19 -52.31
CA ASP A 328 21.31 -5.98 -52.41
C ASP A 328 22.10 -7.27 -52.10
N ILE A 329 21.70 -7.99 -51.04
CA ILE A 329 22.28 -9.31 -50.70
C ILE A 329 22.10 -10.33 -51.84
N LYS A 330 21.03 -10.22 -52.64
CA LYS A 330 20.80 -11.10 -53.80
C LYS A 330 21.64 -10.73 -55.02
N GLN A 331 22.15 -9.51 -55.13
CA GLN A 331 23.01 -9.10 -56.25
C GLN A 331 24.48 -9.46 -56.03
N VAL A 332 24.89 -9.62 -54.77
CA VAL A 332 26.26 -9.98 -54.39
C VAL A 332 26.51 -11.51 -54.41
N ASN A 333 25.44 -12.33 -54.43
CA ASN A 333 25.49 -13.78 -54.54
C ASN A 333 25.12 -14.25 -55.95
#